data_AF-A0A521TQL7-F1
#
_entry.id   AF-A0A521TQL7-F1
#
_cell.length_a   1.000
_cell.length_b   1.000
_cell.length_c   1.000
_cell.angle_alpha   90.00
_cell.angle_beta   90.00
_cell.angle_gamma   90.00
#
_symmetry.space_group_name_H-M   'P 1'
#
loop_
_entity.id
_entity.type
_entity.pdbx_description
1 polymer ?
#
loop_
_entity_poly.entity_id
_entity_poly.type
_entity_poly.pdbx_seq_one_letter_code
_entity_poly.pdbx_strand_id
1 'polypeptide(L)'
;MITFRLPMARFQEMLRVVLGADVPDALSNRVLMVCTRPRDGVTEVALEDDEALAIVTALVAAAERDAELRDTAILLAEQAASAAPGHE
;
A
#
# COMPACT_ATOMS: atom_id res chain seq x y z
N MET A 1 -5.60 -12.20 -2.55
CA MET A 1 -4.69 -11.68 -1.50
C MET A 1 -3.49 -11.10 -2.19
N ILE A 2 -3.22 -9.82 -1.97
CA ILE A 2 -2.16 -9.06 -2.63
C ILE A 2 -1.04 -8.82 -1.62
N THR A 3 0.21 -9.05 -2.02
CA THR A 3 1.38 -8.75 -1.17
C THR A 3 2.15 -7.60 -1.77
N PHE A 4 2.13 -6.46 -1.08
CA PHE A 4 2.95 -5.31 -1.45
C PHE A 4 4.37 -5.48 -0.93
N ARG A 5 5.34 -5.31 -1.82
CA ARG A 5 6.76 -5.30 -1.54
C ARG A 5 7.28 -3.89 -1.73
N LEU A 6 7.72 -3.29 -0.63
CA LEU A 6 8.09 -1.87 -0.59
C LEU A 6 9.41 -1.70 0.17
N PRO A 7 10.35 -0.86 -0.29
CA PRO A 7 11.44 -0.45 0.56
C PRO A 7 10.91 0.37 1.74
N MET A 8 11.66 0.40 2.85
CA MET A 8 11.23 1.04 4.10
C MET A 8 10.75 2.50 3.92
N ALA A 9 11.40 3.28 3.04
CA ALA A 9 11.00 4.66 2.75
C ALA A 9 9.57 4.74 2.17
N ARG A 10 9.28 3.94 1.14
CA ARG A 10 7.95 3.86 0.49
C ARG A 10 6.89 3.33 1.45
N PHE A 11 7.26 2.40 2.32
CA PHE A 11 6.38 1.90 3.37
C PHE A 11 6.01 2.99 4.38
N GLN A 12 6.94 3.86 4.77
CA GLN A 12 6.65 5.00 5.65
C GLN A 12 5.72 6.03 4.99
N GLU A 13 5.89 6.28 3.69
CA GLU A 13 4.97 7.11 2.90
C GLU A 13 3.56 6.51 2.88
N MET A 14 3.44 5.21 2.60
CA MET A 14 2.16 4.49 2.64
C MET A 14 1.52 4.58 4.03
N LEU A 15 2.29 4.36 5.10
CA LEU A 15 1.79 4.48 6.47
C LEU A 15 1.26 5.89 6.78
N ARG A 16 1.90 6.95 6.28
CA ARG A 16 1.40 8.32 6.46
C ARG A 16 0.02 8.51 5.86
N VAL A 17 -0.23 7.95 4.68
CA VAL A 17 -1.53 8.02 4.01
C VAL A 17 -2.56 7.17 4.76
N VAL A 18 -2.19 5.94 5.10
CA VAL A 18 -3.08 4.99 5.79
C VAL A 18 -3.46 5.48 7.20
N LEU A 19 -2.51 6.08 7.93
CA LEU A 19 -2.79 6.68 9.24
C LEU A 19 -3.46 8.06 9.14
N GLY A 20 -3.48 8.66 7.95
CA GLY A 20 -4.03 9.98 7.70
C GLY A 20 -5.48 9.93 7.24
N ALA A 21 -6.42 9.83 8.19
CA ALA A 21 -7.86 10.12 8.12
C ALA A 21 -8.76 9.51 7.00
N ASP A 22 -8.24 9.11 5.85
CA ASP A 22 -9.01 8.68 4.67
C ASP A 22 -9.05 7.15 4.49
N VAL A 23 -8.36 6.41 5.37
CA VAL A 23 -8.35 4.94 5.37
C VAL A 23 -8.98 4.42 6.68
N PRO A 24 -9.84 3.37 6.63
CA PRO A 24 -10.47 2.83 7.83
C PRO A 24 -9.43 2.39 8.88
N ASP A 25 -9.65 2.74 10.16
CA ASP A 25 -8.76 2.36 11.28
C ASP A 25 -8.45 0.86 11.34
N ALA A 26 -9.41 0.02 10.97
CA ALA A 26 -9.24 -1.43 10.91
C ALA A 26 -8.12 -1.83 9.93
N LEU A 27 -8.01 -1.13 8.82
CA LEU A 27 -7.04 -1.31 7.75
C LEU A 27 -5.66 -0.80 8.18
N SER A 28 -5.62 0.34 8.87
CA SER A 28 -4.39 0.88 9.48
C SER A 28 -3.78 -0.07 10.50
N ASN A 29 -4.62 -0.62 11.38
CA ASN A 29 -4.19 -1.62 12.34
C ASN A 29 -3.74 -2.90 11.65
N ARG A 30 -4.43 -3.33 10.57
CA ARG A 30 -4.04 -4.48 9.75
C ARG A 30 -2.63 -4.30 9.18
N VAL A 31 -2.38 -3.19 8.49
CA VAL A 31 -1.07 -2.85 7.89
C VAL A 31 0.05 -2.86 8.94
N LEU A 32 -0.22 -2.31 10.12
CA LEU A 32 0.73 -2.33 11.24
C LEU A 32 0.97 -3.75 11.77
N MET A 33 -0.05 -4.61 11.81
CA MET A 33 0.07 -6.00 12.26
C MET A 33 0.75 -6.92 11.24
N VAL A 34 0.54 -6.69 9.94
CA VAL A 34 1.16 -7.49 8.86
C VAL A 34 2.57 -7.03 8.50
N CYS A 35 3.02 -5.90 9.08
CA CYS A 35 4.40 -5.44 8.98
C CYS A 35 5.33 -6.44 9.70
N THR A 36 5.75 -7.46 8.96
CA THR A 36 6.77 -8.41 9.42
C THR A 36 8.15 -7.81 9.17
N ARG A 37 9.11 -8.14 10.05
CA ARG A 37 10.47 -7.56 10.05
C ARG A 37 11.01 -7.45 8.61
N PRO A 38 11.48 -6.26 8.19
CA PRO A 38 11.99 -6.09 6.84
C PRO A 38 13.11 -7.10 6.59
N ARG A 39 12.96 -7.89 5.54
CA ARG A 39 13.96 -8.85 5.10
C ARG A 39 14.71 -8.20 3.95
N ASP A 40 16.03 -8.05 4.07
CA ASP A 40 16.86 -7.36 3.07
C ASP A 40 16.42 -5.90 2.77
N GLY A 41 15.85 -5.19 3.76
CA GLY A 41 15.42 -3.79 3.61
C GLY A 41 14.10 -3.61 2.85
N VAL A 42 13.43 -4.71 2.50
CA VAL A 42 12.10 -4.73 1.90
C VAL A 42 11.08 -5.14 2.96
N THR A 43 10.03 -4.35 3.08
CA THR A 43 8.85 -4.64 3.89
C THR A 43 7.81 -5.30 3.01
N GLU A 44 7.30 -6.44 3.46
CA GLU A 44 6.23 -7.18 2.81
C GLU A 44 4.94 -6.98 3.58
N VAL A 45 3.89 -6.53 2.90
CA VAL A 45 2.59 -6.21 3.48
C VAL A 45 1.54 -7.02 2.73
N ALA A 46 1.06 -8.09 3.35
CA ALA A 46 0.07 -8.96 2.75
C ALA A 46 -1.34 -8.54 3.19
N LEU A 47 -2.19 -8.20 2.22
CA LEU A 47 -3.55 -7.66 2.44
C LEU A 47 -4.56 -8.40 1.58
N GLU A 48 -5.83 -8.34 1.96
CA GLU A 48 -6.91 -8.81 1.09
C GLU A 48 -7.07 -7.88 -0.13
N ASP A 49 -7.66 -8.38 -1.22
CA ASP A 49 -7.78 -7.61 -2.48
C ASP A 49 -8.52 -6.27 -2.28
N ASP A 50 -9.61 -6.29 -1.51
CA ASP A 50 -10.41 -5.09 -1.22
C ASP A 50 -9.62 -4.07 -0.37
N GLU A 51 -8.88 -4.56 0.64
CA GLU A 51 -8.01 -3.73 1.48
C GLU A 51 -6.87 -3.11 0.67
N ALA A 52 -6.23 -3.91 -0.19
CA ALA A 52 -5.15 -3.48 -1.06
C ALA A 52 -5.63 -2.40 -2.04
N LEU A 53 -6.81 -2.59 -2.65
CA LEU A 53 -7.40 -1.62 -3.56
C LEU A 53 -7.77 -0.30 -2.86
N ALA A 54 -8.29 -0.37 -1.63
CA ALA A 54 -8.60 0.80 -0.83
C ALA A 54 -7.33 1.63 -0.53
N ILE A 55 -6.23 0.98 -0.14
CA ILE A 55 -4.94 1.66 0.09
C ILE A 55 -4.43 2.31 -1.19
N VAL A 56 -4.42 1.57 -2.32
CA VAL A 56 -3.97 2.10 -3.61
C VAL A 56 -4.77 3.34 -3.99
N THR A 57 -6.09 3.28 -3.84
CA THR A 57 -6.99 4.40 -4.17
C THR A 57 -6.70 5.62 -3.30
N ALA A 58 -6.56 5.43 -1.98
CA ALA A 58 -6.20 6.51 -1.06
C ALA A 58 -4.84 7.12 -1.40
N LEU A 59 -3.85 6.29 -1.76
CA LEU A 59 -2.51 6.74 -2.17
C LEU A 59 -2.52 7.51 -3.48
N VAL A 60 -3.28 7.08 -4.47
CA VAL A 60 -3.44 7.79 -5.75
C VAL A 60 -4.11 9.15 -5.53
N ALA A 61 -5.17 9.18 -4.70
CA ALA A 61 -5.84 10.44 -4.34
C ALA A 61 -4.91 11.38 -3.56
N ALA A 62 -4.10 10.85 -2.64
CA ALA A 62 -3.09 11.64 -1.93
C ALA A 62 -1.98 12.14 -2.88
N ALA A 63 -1.57 11.32 -3.86
CA ALA A 63 -0.56 11.65 -4.85
C ALA A 63 -0.96 12.79 -5.81
N GLU A 64 -2.26 13.04 -5.98
CA GLU A 64 -2.75 14.22 -6.73
C GLU A 64 -2.41 15.53 -6.01
N ARG A 65 -2.33 15.49 -4.67
CA ARG A 65 -2.05 16.65 -3.82
C ARG A 65 -0.60 16.72 -3.39
N ASP A 66 0.07 15.56 -3.38
CA ASP A 66 1.45 15.42 -2.96
C ASP A 66 2.26 14.58 -3.95
N ALA A 67 3.09 15.27 -4.73
CA ALA A 67 3.89 14.63 -5.77
C ALA A 67 4.92 13.63 -5.21
N GLU A 68 5.29 13.72 -3.93
CA GLU A 68 6.25 12.80 -3.30
C GLU A 68 5.70 11.36 -3.25
N LEU A 69 4.37 11.23 -3.07
CA LEU A 69 3.65 9.97 -2.98
C LEU A 69 3.39 9.32 -4.35
N ARG A 70 3.61 10.04 -5.46
CA ARG A 70 3.23 9.58 -6.80
C ARG A 70 3.92 8.29 -7.20
N ASP A 71 5.20 8.17 -6.92
CA ASP A 71 5.98 6.98 -7.24
C ASP A 71 5.55 5.79 -6.36
N THR A 72 5.26 6.03 -5.08
CA THR A 72 4.68 5.04 -4.16
C THR A 72 3.32 4.55 -4.68
N ALA A 73 2.44 5.46 -5.09
CA ALA A 73 1.11 5.14 -5.61
C ALA A 73 1.18 4.29 -6.89
N ILE A 74 2.06 4.64 -7.83
CA ILE A 74 2.28 3.86 -9.06
C ILE A 74 2.77 2.45 -8.72
N LEU A 75 3.79 2.33 -7.86
CA LEU A 75 4.35 1.05 -7.47
C LEU A 75 3.31 0.11 -6.84
N LEU A 76 2.45 0.61 -5.95
CA LEU A 76 1.39 -0.21 -5.36
C LEU A 76 0.30 -0.54 -6.38
N ALA A 77 -0.09 0.40 -7.25
CA ALA A 77 -1.08 0.15 -8.29
C ALA A 77 -0.62 -0.94 -9.27
N GLU A 78 0.65 -0.92 -9.68
CA GLU A 78 1.24 -1.96 -10.53
C GLU A 78 1.25 -3.33 -9.84
N GLN A 79 1.62 -3.39 -8.56
CA GLN A 79 1.60 -4.63 -7.79
C GLN A 79 0.18 -5.19 -7.62
N ALA A 80 -0.80 -4.31 -7.38
CA ALA A 80 -2.20 -4.71 -7.29
C ALA A 80 -2.73 -5.21 -8.64
N ALA A 81 -2.42 -4.52 -9.74
CA ALA A 81 -2.81 -4.93 -11.08
C ALA A 81 -2.16 -6.25 -11.51
N SER A 82 -0.90 -6.49 -11.12
CA SER A 82 -0.20 -7.76 -11.39
C SER A 82 -0.71 -8.92 -10.54
N ALA A 83 -1.37 -8.64 -9.40
CA ALA A 83 -1.92 -9.65 -8.51
C ALA A 83 -3.39 -9.99 -8.85
N ALA A 84 -4.10 -9.10 -9.55
CA ALA A 84 -5.40 -9.40 -10.11
C ALA A 84 -5.25 -10.52 -11.16
N PRO A 85 -5.92 -11.68 -10.99
CA PRO A 85 -5.91 -12.71 -12.02
C PRO A 85 -6.49 -12.12 -13.30
N GLY A 86 -5.78 -12.34 -14.40
CA GLY A 86 -6.14 -11.83 -15.72
C GLY A 86 -7.63 -11.99 -16.00
N HIS A 87 -8.24 -10.88 -16.41
CA HIS A 87 -9.44 -10.89 -17.22
C HIS A 87 -9.05 -11.55 -18.55
N GLU A 88 -9.06 -12.88 -18.59
CA GLU A 88 -8.97 -13.70 -19.80
C GLU A 88 -10.32 -14.40 -20.04
#